data_AF-A0A820AM85-F1
#
_entry.id   AF-A0A820AM85-F1
#
_cell.length_a   1.000
_cell.length_b   1.000
_cell.length_c   1.000
_cell.angle_alpha   90.00
_cell.angle_beta   90.00
_cell.angle_gamma   90.00
#
_symmetry.space_group_name_H-M   'P 1'
#
loop_
_entity.id
_entity.type
_entity.pdbx_description
1 polymer ?
#
loop_
_entity_poly.entity_id
_entity_poly.type
_entity_poly.pdbx_seq_one_letter_code
_entity_poly.pdbx_strand_id
1 'polypeptide(L)'
;MIKSGQLRECPTCRHLTLKEKGVCNIIECAKCAIWWNWRTREQGHNGKDLKQRARVNGTLWEPGELRYQQELEARNPKKFKALLERNGIKYDPNYVRGGWD
;
A
#
# COMPACT_ATOMS: atom_id res chain seq x y z
N MET A 1 14.55 -9.67 2.53
CA MET A 1 14.22 -10.13 1.17
C MET A 1 12.69 -10.27 1.06
N ILE A 2 12.02 -9.29 0.43
CA ILE A 2 10.54 -9.19 0.34
C ILE A 2 10.06 -10.03 -0.86
N LYS A 3 9.89 -11.34 -0.68
CA LYS A 3 9.36 -12.26 -1.70
C LYS A 3 8.00 -12.89 -1.33
N SER A 4 7.48 -12.60 -0.15
CA SER A 4 6.14 -13.03 0.31
C SER A 4 5.52 -11.90 1.12
N GLY A 5 4.23 -11.66 0.94
CA GLY A 5 3.49 -10.62 1.66
C GLY A 5 3.77 -10.70 3.15
N GLN A 6 4.36 -9.63 3.70
CA GLN A 6 4.65 -9.59 5.12
C GLN A 6 3.39 -9.17 5.84
N LEU A 7 2.95 -9.99 6.80
CA LEU A 7 1.92 -9.59 7.74
C LEU A 7 2.52 -8.51 8.66
N ARG A 8 1.77 -7.43 8.82
CA ARG A 8 2.10 -6.28 9.65
C ARG A 8 1.06 -6.14 10.74
N GLU A 9 1.51 -5.98 11.97
CA GLU A 9 0.60 -5.69 13.07
C GLU A 9 0.18 -4.23 13.04
N CYS A 10 -1.13 -4.02 13.18
CA CYS A 10 -1.69 -2.73 13.53
C CYS A 10 -1.05 -2.17 14.79
N PRO A 11 -0.53 -0.92 14.78
CA PRO A 11 0.09 -0.31 15.95
C PRO A 11 -0.92 -0.09 17.09
N THR A 12 -2.22 -0.11 16.82
CA THR A 12 -3.28 0.13 17.82
C THR A 12 -3.89 -1.16 18.34
N CYS A 13 -4.43 -2.01 17.45
CA CYS A 13 -5.19 -3.20 17.84
C CYS A 13 -4.47 -4.54 17.58
N ARG A 14 -3.21 -4.49 17.10
CA ARG A 14 -2.36 -5.65 16.74
C ARG A 14 -2.95 -6.62 15.72
N HIS A 15 -4.06 -6.25 15.07
CA HIS A 15 -4.60 -7.05 13.96
C HIS A 15 -3.59 -7.15 12.82
N LEU A 16 -3.44 -8.34 12.25
CA LEU A 16 -2.50 -8.61 11.17
C LEU A 16 -3.06 -8.07 9.86
N THR A 17 -2.24 -7.31 9.13
CA THR A 17 -2.60 -6.71 7.85
C THR A 17 -1.53 -7.04 6.81
N LEU A 18 -1.98 -7.37 5.60
CA LEU A 18 -1.08 -7.72 4.51
C LEU A 18 -0.46 -6.46 3.90
N LYS A 19 0.85 -6.49 3.68
CA LYS A 19 1.54 -5.55 2.80
C LYS A 19 2.43 -6.33 1.84
N GLU A 20 2.05 -6.35 0.56
CA GLU A 20 2.88 -6.94 -0.49
C GLU A 20 3.88 -5.92 -1.10
N LYS A 21 4.87 -6.46 -1.82
CA LYS A 21 5.80 -5.65 -2.61
C LYS A 21 5.06 -5.01 -3.78
N GLY A 22 5.27 -3.72 -4.01
CA GLY A 22 4.63 -3.00 -5.11
C GLY A 22 3.26 -2.44 -4.74
N VAL A 23 3.00 -2.26 -3.44
CA VAL A 23 1.83 -1.54 -2.91
C VAL A 23 2.37 -0.42 -2.01
N CYS A 24 1.69 0.73 -2.01
CA CYS A 24 2.14 1.87 -1.22
C CYS A 24 2.19 1.54 0.28
N ASN A 25 2.97 2.30 1.02
CA ASN A 25 3.24 2.05 2.43
C ASN A 25 2.06 2.38 3.35
N ILE A 26 0.98 2.94 2.81
CA ILE A 26 -0.21 3.30 3.55
C ILE A 26 -1.17 2.11 3.60
N ILE A 27 -1.54 1.72 4.81
CA ILE A 27 -2.36 0.53 5.11
C ILE A 27 -3.57 0.97 5.94
N GLU A 28 -4.75 0.44 5.61
CA GLU A 28 -5.94 0.53 6.46
C GLU A 28 -6.09 -0.72 7.32
N CYS A 29 -6.41 -0.54 8.60
CA CYS A 29 -6.74 -1.64 9.48
C CYS A 29 -8.18 -2.11 9.31
N ALA A 30 -8.40 -3.33 8.83
CA ALA A 30 -9.73 -3.91 8.72
C ALA A 30 -10.49 -4.05 10.08
N LYS A 31 -9.79 -4.01 11.22
CA LYS A 31 -10.40 -4.17 12.56
C LYS A 31 -10.75 -2.85 13.24
N CYS A 32 -9.87 -1.86 13.19
CA CYS A 32 -10.07 -0.59 13.92
C CYS A 32 -10.03 0.65 13.03
N ALA A 33 -10.08 0.47 11.70
CA ALA A 33 -10.21 1.51 10.68
C ALA A 33 -9.15 2.63 10.70
N ILE A 34 -8.06 2.46 11.45
CA ILE A 34 -6.96 3.41 11.41
C ILE A 34 -6.16 3.21 10.14
N TRP A 35 -5.59 4.31 9.64
CA TRP A 35 -4.61 4.29 8.58
C TRP A 35 -3.23 4.46 9.17
N TRP A 36 -2.23 3.72 8.67
CA TRP A 36 -0.84 3.96 9.05
C TRP A 36 0.12 3.81 7.87
N ASN A 37 1.25 4.51 7.94
CA ASN A 37 2.40 4.26 7.10
C ASN A 37 3.25 3.19 7.78
N TRP A 38 3.39 2.00 7.17
CA TRP A 38 4.06 0.89 7.85
C TRP A 38 5.56 1.13 8.06
N ARG A 39 6.18 1.96 7.20
CA ARG A 39 7.61 2.28 7.27
C ARG A 39 7.90 3.26 8.40
N THR A 40 7.12 4.35 8.50
CA THR A 40 7.34 5.41 9.51
C THR A 40 6.56 5.20 10.80
N ARG A 41 5.59 4.27 10.80
CA ARG A 41 4.60 4.06 11.88
C ARG A 41 3.67 5.25 12.14
N GLU A 42 3.70 6.26 11.27
CA GLU A 42 2.80 7.40 11.34
C GLU A 42 1.35 6.96 11.13
N GLN A 43 0.44 7.42 11.99
CA GLN A 43 -0.99 7.08 11.95
C GLN A 43 -1.83 8.24 11.40
N GLY A 44 -3.04 7.94 10.94
CA GLY A 44 -4.01 8.91 10.48
C GLY A 44 -5.44 8.38 10.53
N HIS A 45 -6.41 9.30 10.57
CA HIS A 45 -7.83 8.96 10.54
C HIS A 45 -8.38 8.76 9.13
N ASN A 46 -7.64 9.16 8.10
CA ASN A 46 -8.00 8.91 6.71
C ASN A 46 -6.74 8.61 5.88
N GLY A 47 -6.92 7.80 4.84
CA GLY A 47 -5.82 7.40 3.94
C GLY A 47 -5.34 8.55 3.06
N LYS A 48 -6.22 9.49 2.71
CA LYS A 48 -5.94 10.62 1.82
C LYS A 48 -4.80 11.50 2.34
N ASP A 49 -4.95 12.02 3.55
CA ASP A 49 -3.99 12.93 4.18
C ASP A 49 -2.68 12.20 4.48
N LEU A 50 -2.77 10.94 4.92
CA LEU A 50 -1.59 10.16 5.24
C LEU A 50 -0.78 9.82 3.97
N LYS A 51 -1.45 9.49 2.85
CA LYS A 51 -0.81 9.34 1.54
C LYS A 51 -0.14 10.66 1.12
N GLN A 52 -0.78 11.81 1.32
CA GLN A 52 -0.17 13.09 0.97
C GLN A 52 1.11 13.38 1.75
N ARG A 53 1.07 13.22 3.07
CA ARG A 53 2.26 13.40 3.91
C ARG A 53 3.36 12.43 3.51
N ALA A 54 3.02 11.18 3.22
CA ALA A 54 3.97 10.19 2.74
C ALA A 54 4.57 10.53 1.36
N ARG A 55 3.82 11.20 0.46
CA ARG A 55 4.37 11.70 -0.81
C ARG A 55 5.38 12.81 -0.57
N VAL A 56 5.00 13.82 0.21
CA VAL A 56 5.87 14.96 0.57
C VAL A 56 7.15 14.47 1.22
N ASN A 57 7.05 13.47 2.10
CA ASN A 57 8.20 12.94 2.85
C ASN A 57 8.99 11.85 2.07
N GLY A 58 8.58 11.48 0.85
CA GLY A 58 9.24 10.42 0.09
C GLY A 58 9.11 9.01 0.70
N THR A 59 8.10 8.79 1.55
CA THR A 59 7.86 7.52 2.26
C THR A 59 6.62 6.77 1.79
N LEU A 60 5.95 7.24 0.73
CA LEU A 60 4.78 6.57 0.14
C LEU A 60 5.12 5.17 -0.39
N TRP A 61 6.35 4.94 -0.85
CA TRP A 61 6.79 3.67 -1.39
C TRP A 61 8.09 3.21 -0.71
N GLU A 62 8.29 1.90 -0.62
CA GLU A 62 9.62 1.37 -0.39
C GLU A 62 10.54 1.62 -1.59
N PRO A 63 11.87 1.66 -1.37
CA PRO A 63 12.83 1.80 -2.45
C PRO A 63 12.58 0.80 -3.59
N GLY A 64 12.38 1.31 -4.80
CA GLY A 64 12.16 0.53 -6.01
C GLY A 64 10.78 -0.11 -6.17
N GLU A 65 9.85 0.04 -5.22
CA GLU A 65 8.54 -0.61 -5.32
C GLU A 65 7.59 0.06 -6.32
N LEU A 66 7.63 1.39 -6.43
CA LEU A 66 6.87 2.09 -7.48
C LEU A 66 7.28 1.61 -8.88
N ARG A 67 8.60 1.57 -9.12
CA ARG A 67 9.16 1.06 -10.38
C ARG A 67 8.78 -0.39 -10.61
N TYR A 68 8.86 -1.24 -9.59
CA TYR A 68 8.43 -2.64 -9.68
C TYR A 68 6.96 -2.75 -10.09
N GLN A 69 6.06 -1.96 -9.49
CA GLN A 69 4.64 -1.97 -9.84
C GLN A 69 4.41 -1.52 -11.28
N GLN A 70 5.10 -0.45 -11.73
CA GLN A 70 5.04 0.03 -13.11
C GLN A 70 5.52 -1.02 -14.12
N GLU A 71 6.66 -1.67 -13.85
CA GLU A 71 7.18 -2.75 -14.69
C GLU A 71 6.25 -3.97 -14.69
N LEU A 72 5.62 -4.31 -13.55
CA LEU A 72 4.68 -5.41 -13.44
C LEU A 72 3.44 -5.18 -14.29
N GLU A 73 2.90 -3.96 -14.29
CA GLU A 73 1.76 -3.59 -15.11
C GLU A 73 2.08 -3.64 -16.61
N ALA A 74 3.22 -3.08 -17.02
CA ALA A 74 3.65 -3.07 -18.41
C ALA A 74 3.93 -4.48 -18.97
N ARG A 75 4.53 -5.36 -18.17
CA ARG A 75 4.97 -6.69 -18.63
C ARG A 75 3.95 -7.78 -18.36
N ASN A 76 3.12 -7.63 -17.32
CA ASN A 76 2.16 -8.65 -16.90
C ASN A 76 0.94 -8.03 -16.21
N PRO A 77 0.02 -7.42 -16.98
CA PRO A 77 -1.14 -6.73 -16.44
C PRO A 77 -2.05 -7.66 -15.63
N LYS A 78 -2.09 -8.96 -15.92
CA LYS A 78 -2.84 -9.95 -15.12
C LYS A 78 -2.27 -10.06 -13.70
N LYS A 79 -0.95 -10.15 -13.54
CA LYS A 79 -0.30 -10.18 -12.22
C LYS A 79 -0.43 -8.86 -11.48
N PHE A 80 -0.41 -7.75 -12.20
CA PHE A 80 -0.63 -6.43 -11.62
C PHE A 80 -2.05 -6.29 -11.03
N LYS A 81 -3.10 -6.64 -11.79
CA LYS A 81 -4.49 -6.63 -11.27
C LYS A 81 -4.63 -7.53 -10.06
N ALA A 82 -4.08 -8.73 -10.12
CA ALA A 82 -4.11 -9.66 -8.99
C ALA A 82 -3.34 -9.13 -7.76
N LEU A 83 -2.26 -8.37 -7.95
CA LEU A 83 -1.54 -7.71 -6.84
C LEU A 83 -2.45 -6.68 -6.15
N LEU A 84 -3.15 -5.84 -6.92
CA LEU A 84 -4.07 -4.85 -6.37
C LEU A 84 -5.20 -5.53 -5.59
N GLU A 85 -5.88 -6.49 -6.21
CA GLU A 85 -7.04 -7.18 -5.62
C GLU A 85 -6.70 -7.89 -4.31
N ARG A 86 -5.56 -8.59 -4.24
CA ARG A 86 -5.11 -9.25 -2.99
C ARG A 86 -4.82 -8.27 -1.85
N ASN A 87 -4.52 -7.01 -2.18
CA ASN A 87 -4.28 -5.95 -1.20
C ASN A 87 -5.53 -5.06 -1.01
N GLY A 88 -6.71 -5.55 -1.40
CA GLY A 88 -7.99 -4.86 -1.21
C GLY A 88 -8.21 -3.68 -2.16
N ILE A 89 -7.35 -3.49 -3.16
CA ILE A 89 -7.44 -2.40 -4.13
C ILE A 89 -8.18 -2.93 -5.36
N LYS A 90 -9.38 -2.40 -5.61
CA LYS A 90 -10.12 -2.70 -6.83
C LYS A 90 -9.40 -2.02 -8.02
N TYR A 91 -9.06 -2.80 -9.04
CA TYR A 91 -8.50 -2.23 -10.27
C TYR A 91 -9.55 -1.39 -11.01
N ASP A 92 -9.15 -0.17 -11.39
CA ASP A 92 -9.88 0.75 -12.27
C ASP A 92 -9.00 1.02 -13.51
N PRO A 93 -9.53 1.05 -14.75
CA PRO A 93 -8.80 1.56 -15.91
C PRO A 93 -8.13 2.93 -15.70
N ASN A 94 -8.69 3.78 -14.83
CA ASN A 94 -8.16 5.07 -14.41
C ASN A 94 -7.35 4.99 -13.10
N TYR A 95 -6.89 3.81 -12.70
CA TYR A 95 -6.19 3.59 -11.44
C TYR A 95 -4.99 4.53 -11.29
N VAL A 96 -5.06 5.38 -10.26
CA VAL A 96 -3.98 6.28 -9.89
C VAL A 96 -3.11 5.59 -8.85
N ARG A 97 -1.84 5.35 -9.18
CA ARG A 97 -0.88 4.67 -8.29
C ARG A 97 -0.70 5.45 -7.01
N GLY A 98 -1.08 4.84 -5.90
CA GLY A 98 -1.11 5.51 -4.61
C GLY A 98 -1.99 6.75 -4.63
N GLY A 99 -3.08 6.76 -5.39
CA GLY A 99 -4.05 7.85 -5.55
C GLY A 99 -4.89 8.14 -4.30
N TRP A 100 -5.87 9.03 -4.44
CA TRP A 100 -6.58 9.65 -3.32
C TRP A 100 -7.78 8.89 -2.79
N ASP A 101 -8.04 7.72 -3.38
CA ASP A 101 -9.24 6.92 -3.15
C ASP A 101 -8.99 5.81 -2.11
#